data_AF-A0A5M6D4U7-F1
#
_entry.id   AF-A0A5M6D4U7-F1
#
_cell.length_a   1.000
_cell.length_b   1.000
_cell.length_c   1.000
_cell.angle_alpha   90.00
_cell.angle_beta   90.00
_cell.angle_gamma   90.00
#
_symmetry.space_group_name_H-M   'P 1'
#
loop_
_entity.id
_entity.type
_entity.pdbx_description
1 polymer ?
#
loop_
_entity_poly.entity_id
_entity_poly.type
_entity_poly.pdbx_seq_one_letter_code
_entity_poly.pdbx_strand_id
1 'polypeptide(L)' 'MQHPKAKPGRFQPESVELYRLDRDPGETDNLLEREAGRAESMLSQLKAWYAETQEEATKQLGGW' A
#
# COMPACT_ATOMS: atom_id res chain seq x y z
N MET A 1 4.62 4.99 -23.20
CA MET A 1 5.51 3.90 -23.66
C MET A 1 4.88 2.58 -23.24
N GLN A 2 4.37 1.78 -24.19
CA GLN A 2 3.84 0.43 -23.91
C GLN A 2 4.96 -0.57 -24.18
N HIS A 3 5.39 -1.30 -23.15
CA HIS A 3 6.38 -2.37 -23.29
C HIS A 3 5.66 -3.63 -23.81
N PRO A 4 5.94 -4.10 -25.04
CA PRO A 4 5.15 -5.14 -25.72
C PRO A 4 5.38 -6.57 -25.19
N LYS A 5 6.06 -6.73 -24.03
CA LYS A 5 6.39 -8.03 -23.43
C LYS A 5 6.14 -8.12 -21.93
N ALA A 6 5.52 -7.10 -21.31
CA ALA A 6 5.06 -7.23 -19.94
C ALA A 6 3.86 -8.19 -19.93
N LYS A 7 3.99 -9.35 -19.28
CA LYS A 7 2.82 -10.19 -18.96
C LYS A 7 1.82 -9.30 -18.21
N PRO A 8 0.50 -9.38 -18.50
CA PRO A 8 -0.50 -8.63 -17.76
C PRO A 8 -0.23 -8.82 -16.28
N GLY A 9 0.11 -7.73 -15.60
CA GLY A 9 0.65 -7.77 -14.26
C GLY A 9 -0.35 -8.45 -13.34
N ARG A 10 -0.04 -9.67 -12.92
CA ARG A 10 -0.64 -10.22 -11.72
C ARG A 10 -0.09 -9.32 -10.62
N PHE A 11 -0.86 -8.31 -10.21
CA PHE A 11 -0.59 -7.62 -8.96
C PHE A 11 -0.41 -8.73 -7.94
N GLN A 12 0.78 -8.80 -7.34
CA GLN A 12 1.01 -9.76 -6.28
C GLN A 12 -0.10 -9.53 -5.24
N PRO A 13 -0.65 -10.60 -4.63
CA PRO A 13 -1.66 -10.42 -3.60
C PRO A 13 -1.11 -9.43 -2.57
N GLU A 14 -1.97 -8.50 -2.15
CA GLU A 14 -1.62 -7.47 -1.17
C GLU A 14 -1.03 -8.15 0.06
N SER A 15 0.29 -8.08 0.23
CA SER A 15 0.99 -8.58 1.41
C SER A 15 1.13 -7.43 2.39
N VAL A 16 0.49 -7.57 3.54
CA VAL A 16 0.52 -6.58 4.62
C VAL A 16 1.52 -7.04 5.67
N GLU A 17 2.35 -6.15 6.16
CA GLU A 17 3.31 -6.42 7.22
C GLU A 17 3.23 -5.29 8.26
N LEU A 18 3.54 -5.59 9.51
CA LEU A 18 3.49 -4.61 10.60
C LEU A 18 4.80 -4.63 11.39
N TYR A 19 5.48 -3.50 11.45
CA TYR A 19 6.77 -3.36 12.13
C TYR A 19 6.75 -2.26 13.19
N ARG A 20 7.58 -2.43 14.21
CA ARG A 20 7.84 -1.43 15.25
C ARG A 20 9.14 -0.69 14.94
N LEU A 21 9.08 0.29 14.04
CA LEU A 21 10.29 1.01 13.59
C LEU A 21 11.07 1.72 14.70
N ASP A 22 10.45 1.99 15.85
CA ASP A 22 11.12 2.52 17.04
C ASP A 22 12.09 1.52 17.68
N ARG A 23 11.92 0.22 17.43
CA ARG A 23 12.68 -0.90 18.04
C ARG A 23 13.31 -1.83 17.01
N ASP A 24 12.71 -1.92 15.83
CA ASP A 24 13.11 -2.74 14.70
C ASP A 24 13.15 -1.86 13.44
N PRO A 25 14.14 -0.96 13.32
CA PRO A 25 14.31 -0.11 12.16
C PRO A 25 14.73 -0.89 10.90
N GLY A 26 15.15 -2.15 11.06
CA GLY A 26 15.53 -3.03 9.95
C GLY A 26 14.37 -3.86 9.41
N GLU A 27 13.16 -3.71 9.94
CA GLU A 27 11.94 -4.41 9.48
C GLU A 27 12.12 -5.95 9.48
N THR A 28 12.73 -6.49 10.53
CA THR A 28 13.09 -7.90 10.64
C THR A 28 12.09 -8.75 11.42
N ASP A 29 11.29 -8.14 12.31
CA ASP A 29 10.27 -8.82 13.12
C ASP A 29 8.87 -8.36 12.72
N ASN A 30 8.24 -9.13 11.83
CA ASN A 30 6.87 -8.87 11.39
C ASN A 30 5.86 -9.25 12.50
N LEU A 31 5.10 -8.28 12.96
CA LEU A 31 4.12 -8.41 14.03
C LEU A 31 2.70 -8.72 13.53
N LEU A 32 2.48 -8.90 12.22
CA LEU A 32 1.14 -9.10 11.65
C LEU A 32 0.35 -10.19 12.38
N GLU A 33 0.96 -11.36 12.62
CA GLU A 33 0.31 -12.49 13.30
C GLU A 33 -0.06 -12.18 14.76
N ARG A 34 0.69 -11.28 15.42
CA ARG A 34 0.49 -10.93 16.84
C ARG A 34 -0.44 -9.73 17.02
N GLU A 35 -0.45 -8.82 16.05
CA GLU A 35 -1.16 -7.53 16.09
C GLU A 35 -2.07 -7.34 14.86
N ALA A 36 -2.70 -8.42 14.37
CA ALA A 36 -3.51 -8.40 13.15
C ALA A 36 -4.59 -7.32 13.13
N GLY A 37 -5.31 -7.13 14.25
CA GLY A 37 -6.35 -6.10 14.34
C GLY A 37 -5.80 -4.66 14.24
N ARG A 38 -4.56 -4.43 14.68
CA ARG A 38 -3.90 -3.14 14.50
C ARG A 38 -3.51 -2.92 13.05
N ALA A 39 -2.96 -3.95 12.40
CA ALA A 39 -2.61 -3.90 10.99
C ALA A 39 -3.86 -3.63 10.12
N GLU A 40 -4.98 -4.29 10.41
CA GLU A 40 -6.26 -4.08 9.70
C GLU A 40 -6.78 -2.65 9.88
N SER A 41 -6.74 -2.11 11.10
CA SER A 41 -7.17 -0.74 11.37
C SER A 41 -6.31 0.29 10.63
N MET A 42 -4.98 0.12 10.65
CA MET A 42 -4.07 1.01 9.94
C MET A 42 -4.24 0.91 8.42
N LEU A 43 -4.41 -0.31 7.89
CA LEU A 43 -4.67 -0.52 6.46
C LEU A 43 -5.97 0.13 6.02
N SER A 44 -7.02 0.03 6.83
CA SER A 44 -8.31 0.66 6.55
C SER A 44 -8.20 2.18 6.49
N GLN A 45 -7.45 2.79 7.42
CA GLN A 45 -7.16 4.24 7.41
C GLN A 45 -6.38 4.65 6.16
N LEU A 46 -5.36 3.88 5.77
CA LEU A 46 -4.56 4.16 4.57
C LEU A 46 -5.42 4.08 3.30
N LYS A 47 -6.30 3.08 3.19
CA LYS A 47 -7.22 2.93 2.06
C LYS A 47 -8.27 4.04 1.99
N ALA A 48 -8.80 4.46 3.15
CA ALA A 48 -9.73 5.58 3.24
C ALA A 48 -9.06 6.89 2.77
N TRP A 49 -7.87 7.20 3.30
CA TRP A 49 -7.09 8.36 2.88
C TRP A 49 -6.78 8.31 1.37
N TYR A 50 -6.34 7.16 0.86
CA TYR A 50 -6.06 7.02 -0.57
C TYR A 50 -7.32 7.32 -1.41
N ALA A 51 -8.48 6.78 -1.04
CA ALA A 51 -9.73 7.07 -1.73
C ALA A 51 -10.07 8.57 -1.72
N GLU A 52 -9.94 9.23 -0.58
CA GLU A 52 -10.12 10.69 -0.46
C GLU A 52 -9.18 11.47 -1.38
N THR A 53 -7.89 11.10 -1.44
CA THR A 53 -6.94 11.76 -2.35
C THR A 53 -7.26 11.52 -3.82
N GLN A 54 -7.91 10.42 -4.19
CA GLN A 54 -8.35 10.18 -5.57
C GLN A 54 -9.60 10.99 -5.91
N GLU A 55 -10.48 11.26 -4.94
CA GLU A 55 -11.63 12.15 -5.14
C GLU A 55 -11.20 13.61 -5.31
N GLU A 56 -10.18 14.04 -4.56
CA GLU A 56 -9.59 15.38 -4.64
C GLU A 56 -8.53 15.51 -5.75
N ALA A 57 -8.10 14.40 -6.35
CA ALA A 57 -7.19 14.41 -7.48
C ALA A 57 -7.85 15.17 -8.63
N THR A 58 -7.47 16.43 -8.80
CA THR A 58 -7.89 17.25 -9.92
C THR A 58 -7.52 16.49 -11.19
N LYS A 59 -8.50 16.19 -12.07
CA LYS A 59 -8.22 15.57 -13.37
C LYS A 59 -7.11 16.37 -14.04
N GLN A 60 -5.91 15.79 -14.12
CA GLN A 60 -4.83 16.41 -14.88
C GLN A 60 -5.27 16.42 -16.35
N LEU A 61 -5.65 17.59 -16.86
CA LEU A 61 -5.94 17.80 -18.27
C LEU A 61 -4.60 17.82 -19.02
N GLY A 62 -4.25 16.67 -19.62
CA GLY A 62 -3.21 16.57 -20.64
C GLY A 62 -1.81 16.28 -20.10
N GLY A 63 -1.25 15.14 -20.52
CA GLY A 63 0.17 14.85 -20.45
C GLY A 63 0.97 15.51 -21.58
N TRP A 64 2.29 15.51 -21.41
CA TRP A 64 3.33 16.02 -22.31
C TRP A 64 3.11 15.78 -23.81
#